data_AF-A0A9C8L9V9-F1
#
_entry.id   AF-A0A9C8L9V9-F1
#
_cell.length_a   1.000
_cell.length_b   1.000
_cell.length_c   1.000
_cell.angle_alpha   90.00
_cell.angle_beta   90.00
_cell.angle_gamma   90.00
#
_symmetry.space_group_name_H-M   'P 1'
#
loop_
_entity.id
_entity.type
_entity.pdbx_description
1 polymer ?
#
loop_
_entity_poly.entity_id
_entity_poly.type
_entity_poly.pdbx_seq_one_letter_code
_entity_poly.pdbx_strand_id
1 'polypeptide(L)'
;MVEYVGAREARTKFADLLGNVHYGGQVVIVERSGKPMVAVIPVEMYQQVIAEREARFQVLDRIRSRVPDLPAEEVAQDVAEAIEAVRATYAQGRP
;
A
#
# COMPACT_ATOMS: atom_id res chain seq x y z
N MET A 1 16.33 0.33 -6.66
CA MET A 1 16.51 1.79 -6.69
C MET A 1 15.40 2.38 -7.54
N VAL A 2 14.78 3.48 -7.10
CA VAL A 2 13.68 4.12 -7.85
C VAL A 2 14.27 5.23 -8.71
N GLU A 3 14.01 5.20 -10.01
CA GLU A 3 14.43 6.22 -10.97
C GLU A 3 13.26 7.11 -11.36
N TYR A 4 13.52 8.39 -11.63
CA TYR A 4 12.51 9.35 -12.05
C TYR A 4 12.81 9.81 -13.47
N VAL A 5 11.80 9.78 -14.33
CA VAL A 5 11.94 10.13 -15.75
C VAL A 5 10.79 11.02 -16.20
N GLY A 6 11.08 12.02 -17.02
CA GLY A 6 10.04 12.86 -17.60
C GLY A 6 9.19 12.09 -18.62
N ALA A 7 7.89 12.37 -18.71
CA ALA A 7 6.97 11.69 -19.62
C ALA A 7 7.39 11.76 -21.10
N ARG A 8 8.05 12.85 -21.51
CA ARG A 8 8.61 12.98 -22.85
C ARG A 8 9.77 12.01 -23.07
N GLU A 9 10.66 11.87 -22.10
CA GLU A 9 11.81 10.98 -22.16
C GLU A 9 11.39 9.52 -22.08
N ALA A 10 10.48 9.17 -21.18
CA ALA A 10 9.92 7.83 -21.05
C ALA A 10 9.32 7.32 -22.39
N ARG A 11 8.63 8.21 -23.12
CA ARG A 11 8.09 7.88 -24.45
C ARG A 11 9.18 7.63 -25.48
N THR A 12 10.26 8.43 -25.46
CA THR A 12 11.37 8.28 -26.41
C THR A 12 12.19 7.01 -26.14
N LYS A 13 12.40 6.66 -24.87
CA LYS A 13 13.23 5.53 -24.43
C LYS A 13 12.39 4.33 -23.96
N PHE A 14 11.19 4.15 -24.51
CA PHE A 14 10.24 3.17 -23.96
C PHE A 14 10.76 1.73 -24.02
N ALA A 15 11.44 1.35 -25.12
CA ALA A 15 12.01 0.01 -25.27
C ALA A 15 13.09 -0.28 -24.22
N ASP A 16 14.00 0.68 -23.99
CA ASP A 16 15.05 0.55 -22.98
C ASP A 16 14.45 0.46 -21.58
N LEU A 17 13.43 1.28 -21.30
CA LEU A 17 12.70 1.28 -20.04
C LEU A 17 12.06 -0.09 -19.77
N LEU A 18 11.42 -0.72 -20.77
CA LEU A 18 10.87 -2.07 -20.63
C LEU A 18 11.95 -3.11 -20.31
N GLY A 19 13.10 -3.07 -21.00
CA GLY A 19 14.21 -4.00 -20.74
C GLY A 19 14.78 -3.82 -19.33
N ASN A 20 15.00 -2.57 -18.92
CA ASN A 20 15.51 -2.19 -17.61
C ASN A 20 14.57 -2.60 -16.46
N VAL A 21 13.26 -2.39 -16.62
CA VAL A 21 12.27 -2.81 -15.64
C VAL A 21 12.17 -4.33 -15.58
N HIS A 22 12.02 -5.01 -16.73
CA HIS A 22 11.78 -6.45 -16.74
C HIS A 22 13.02 -7.26 -16.31
N TYR A 23 14.19 -6.98 -16.88
CA TYR A 23 15.41 -7.74 -16.62
C TYR A 23 16.23 -7.18 -15.47
N GLY A 24 16.21 -5.86 -15.28
CA GLY A 24 16.97 -5.18 -14.22
C GLY A 24 16.23 -5.06 -12.88
N GLY A 25 14.94 -5.41 -12.84
CA GLY A 25 14.10 -5.26 -11.64
C GLY A 25 13.94 -3.81 -11.18
N GLN A 26 14.18 -2.84 -12.07
CA GLN A 26 14.13 -1.42 -11.72
C GLN A 26 12.70 -0.93 -11.58
N VAL A 27 12.50 0.07 -10.72
CA VAL A 27 11.23 0.79 -10.58
C VAL A 27 11.44 2.19 -11.14
N VAL A 28 10.58 2.57 -12.10
CA VAL A 28 10.67 3.87 -12.76
C VAL A 28 9.40 4.67 -12.51
N ILE A 29 9.53 5.88 -12.00
CA ILE A 29 8.45 6.85 -11.83
C ILE A 29 8.48 7.81 -13.00
N VAL A 30 7.38 7.86 -13.74
CA VAL A 30 7.21 8.80 -14.84
C VAL A 30 6.53 10.06 -14.32
N GLU A 31 7.17 11.20 -14.56
CA GLU A 31 6.71 12.50 -14.10
C GLU A 31 6.28 13.41 -15.25
N ARG A 32 5.36 14.34 -14.96
CA ARG A 32 5.06 15.47 -15.85
C ARG A 32 5.18 16.75 -15.04
N SER A 33 6.03 17.67 -15.50
CA SER A 33 6.28 18.94 -14.81
C SER A 33 6.67 18.76 -13.33
N GLY A 34 7.52 17.77 -13.04
CA GLY A 34 7.99 17.44 -11.68
C GLY A 34 6.94 16.78 -10.77
N LYS A 35 5.79 16.38 -11.30
CA LYS A 35 4.78 15.62 -10.57
C LYS A 35 4.79 14.15 -10.99
N PRO A 36 4.98 13.20 -10.07
CA PRO A 36 4.79 11.78 -10.31
C PRO A 36 3.39 11.50 -10.87
N MET A 37 3.32 10.78 -12.00
CA MET A 37 2.05 10.46 -12.66
C MET A 37 1.78 8.96 -12.69
N VAL A 38 2.78 8.15 -13.05
CA VAL A 38 2.65 6.69 -13.14
C VAL A 38 3.95 6.02 -12.70
N ALA A 39 3.86 4.79 -12.22
CA ALA A 39 4.99 3.92 -11.95
C ALA A 39 5.03 2.79 -12.98
N VAL A 40 6.21 2.49 -13.49
CA VAL A 40 6.49 1.29 -14.29
C VAL A 40 7.30 0.36 -13.41
N ILE A 41 6.75 -0.83 -13.16
CA ILE A 41 7.30 -1.83 -12.26
C ILE A 41 7.27 -3.20 -12.94
N PRO A 42 8.12 -4.16 -12.50
CA PRO A 42 8.01 -5.54 -12.94
C PRO A 42 6.60 -6.09 -12.68
N VAL A 43 6.09 -6.92 -13.58
CA VAL A 43 4.73 -7.47 -13.46
C VAL A 43 4.60 -8.36 -12.22
N GLU A 44 5.66 -9.05 -11.84
CA GLU A 44 5.73 -9.90 -10.66
C GLU A 44 5.58 -9.06 -9.38
N MET A 45 6.19 -7.88 -9.35
CA MET A 45 6.03 -6.93 -8.24
C MET A 45 4.59 -6.43 -8.14
N TYR A 46 3.96 -6.10 -9.29
CA TYR A 46 2.55 -5.73 -9.32
C TYR A 46 1.67 -6.87 -8.78
N GLN A 47 1.89 -8.10 -9.24
CA GLN A 47 1.15 -9.28 -8.80
C GLN A 47 1.31 -9.55 -7.31
N GLN A 48 2.52 -9.40 -6.76
CA GLN A 48 2.77 -9.53 -5.32
C GLN A 48 1.98 -8.50 -4.52
N VAL A 49 1.97 -7.23 -4.95
CA VAL A 49 1.20 -6.17 -4.27
C VAL A 49 -0.29 -6.48 -4.27
N ILE A 50 -0.84 -6.98 -5.39
CA ILE A 50 -2.24 -7.39 -5.47
C ILE A 50 -2.52 -8.60 -4.57
N ALA A 51 -1.69 -9.64 -4.65
CA ALA A 51 -1.85 -10.86 -3.87
C ALA A 51 -1.73 -10.61 -2.35
N GLU A 52 -0.77 -9.78 -1.93
CA GLU A 52 -0.63 -9.37 -0.53
C GLU A 52 -1.85 -8.60 -0.05
N ARG A 53 -2.39 -7.70 -0.88
CA ARG A 53 -3.60 -6.95 -0.53
C ARG A 53 -4.76 -7.93 -0.29
N GLU A 54 -4.97 -8.89 -1.19
CA GLU A 54 -6.01 -9.90 -1.03
C GLU A 54 -5.78 -10.78 0.21
N ALA A 55 -4.56 -11.27 0.41
CA ALA A 55 -4.22 -12.13 1.56
C ALA A 55 -4.41 -11.41 2.91
N ARG A 56 -4.08 -10.12 3.00
CA ARG A 56 -4.29 -9.32 4.23
C ARG A 56 -5.77 -9.23 4.60
N PHE A 57 -6.66 -9.08 3.62
CA PHE A 57 -8.10 -9.03 3.88
C PHE A 57 -8.68 -10.41 4.19
N GLN A 58 -8.19 -11.49 3.57
CA GLN A 58 -8.66 -12.85 3.87
C GLN A 58 -8.47 -13.25 5.33
N VAL A 59 -7.40 -12.78 5.99
CA VAL A 59 -7.18 -13.01 7.42
C VAL A 59 -8.26 -12.30 8.25
N LEU A 60 -8.56 -11.05 7.92
CA LEU A 60 -9.61 -10.27 8.57
C LEU A 60 -10.99 -10.91 8.37
N ASP A 61 -11.28 -11.37 7.15
CA ASP A 61 -12.54 -12.06 6.83
C ASP A 61 -12.68 -13.38 7.60
N ARG A 62 -11.59 -14.14 7.75
CA ARG A 62 -11.56 -15.36 8.55
C ARG A 62 -11.79 -15.10 10.03
N ILE A 63 -11.27 -13.99 10.56
CA ILE A 63 -11.53 -13.60 11.94
C ILE A 63 -13.00 -13.19 12.06
N ARG A 64 -13.47 -12.30 11.18
CA ARG A 64 -14.85 -11.79 11.18
C ARG A 64 -15.89 -12.90 11.06
N SER A 65 -15.65 -13.94 10.25
CA SER A 65 -16.58 -15.06 10.09
C SER A 65 -16.78 -15.91 11.35
N ARG A 66 -15.91 -15.75 12.36
CA ARG A 66 -15.99 -16.42 13.66
C ARG A 66 -16.52 -15.51 14.76
N VAL A 67 -16.73 -14.23 14.48
CA VAL A 67 -17.23 -13.23 15.44
C VAL A 67 -18.74 -13.08 15.25
N PRO A 68 -19.53 -12.93 16.33
CA PRO A 68 -20.96 -12.64 16.23
C PRO A 68 -21.23 -11.37 15.41
N ASP A 69 -22.35 -11.35 14.69
CA ASP A 69 -22.76 -10.17 13.94
C ASP A 69 -23.38 -9.14 14.90
N LEU A 70 -22.52 -8.25 15.40
CA LEU A 70 -22.90 -7.18 16.33
C LEU A 70 -23.30 -5.91 15.55
N PRO A 71 -24.24 -5.10 16.08
CA PRO A 71 -24.55 -3.79 15.51
C PRO A 71 -23.29 -2.92 15.38
N ALA A 72 -23.17 -2.20 14.28
CA ALA A 72 -22.00 -1.36 14.01
C ALA A 72 -21.74 -0.29 15.10
N GLU A 73 -22.80 0.17 15.76
CA GLU A 73 -22.73 1.16 16.84
C GLU A 73 -22.03 0.59 18.09
N GLU A 74 -22.37 -0.64 18.48
CA GLU A 74 -21.73 -1.33 19.62
C GLU A 74 -20.24 -1.57 19.32
N VAL A 75 -19.91 -2.05 18.13
CA VAL A 75 -18.52 -2.25 17.71
C VAL A 75 -17.74 -0.93 17.70
N ALA A 76 -18.35 0.16 17.25
CA ALA A 76 -17.71 1.48 17.24
C ALA A 76 -17.43 1.99 18.67
N GLN A 77 -18.35 1.73 19.60
CA GLN A 77 -18.19 2.07 21.01
C GLN A 77 -17.04 1.29 21.66
N ASP A 78 -16.99 -0.03 21.46
CA ASP A 78 -15.92 -0.88 21.98
C ASP A 78 -14.54 -0.45 21.46
N VAL A 79 -14.45 -0.12 20.17
CA VAL A 79 -13.21 0.37 19.54
C VAL A 79 -12.80 1.72 20.14
N ALA A 80 -13.74 2.64 20.34
CA ALA A 80 -13.45 3.95 20.92
C ALA A 80 -12.90 3.82 22.35
N GLU A 81 -13.53 2.98 23.18
CA GLU A 81 -13.09 2.72 24.54
C GLU A 81 -11.67 2.13 24.58
N ALA A 82 -11.39 1.14 23.72
CA ALA A 82 -10.06 0.53 23.63
C ALA A 82 -8.98 1.53 23.20
N ILE A 83 -9.27 2.41 22.23
CA ILE A 83 -8.33 3.46 21.79
C ILE A 83 -8.04 4.44 22.92
N GLU A 84 -9.07 4.89 23.65
CA GLU A 84 -8.91 5.82 24.76
C GLU A 84 -8.11 5.20 25.91
N ALA A 85 -8.34 3.92 26.23
CA ALA A 85 -7.54 3.19 27.23
C ALA A 85 -6.05 3.16 26.86
N VAL A 86 -5.73 2.85 25.61
CA VAL A 86 -4.34 2.85 25.11
C VAL A 86 -3.72 4.25 25.18
N ARG A 87 -4.43 5.28 24.72
CA ARG A 87 -3.98 6.67 24.77
C ARG A 87 -3.72 7.15 26.20
N ALA A 88 -4.60 6.82 27.14
CA ALA A 88 -4.44 7.15 28.55
C ALA A 88 -3.20 6.48 29.17
N THR A 89 -2.89 5.26 28.74
CA THR A 89 -1.68 4.53 29.17
C THR A 89 -0.40 5.19 28.65
N TYR A 90 -0.39 5.63 27.38
CA TYR A 90 0.75 6.35 26.80
C TYR A 90 0.91 7.78 27.36
N ALA A 91 -0.18 8.44 27.75
CA ALA A 91 -0.13 9.75 28.40
C ALA A 91 0.50 9.68 29.81
N GLN A 92 0.30 8.56 30.52
CA GLN A 92 0.88 8.33 31.86
C GLN A 92 2.35 7.86 31.83
N GLY A 93 2.84 7.37 30.69
CA GLY A 93 4.20 6.84 30.53
C GLY A 93 5.23 7.80 29.91
N ARG A 94 4.92 9.11 29.79
CA ARG A 94 5.85 10.10 29.24
C ARG A 94 6.71 10.70 30.37
N PRO A 95 8.06 10.55 30.36
CA PRO A 95 8.93 11.32 31.25
C PRO A 95 8.92 12.81 30.90
#